data_AF-A0A6L5Q3A2-F1
#
_entry.id   AF-A0A6L5Q3A2-F1
#
_cell.length_a   1.000
_cell.length_b   1.000
_cell.length_c   1.000
_cell.angle_alpha   90.00
_cell.angle_beta   90.00
_cell.angle_gamma   90.00
#
_symmetry.space_group_name_H-M   'P 1'
#
loop_
_entity.id
_entity.type
_entity.pdbx_description
1 polymer ?
#
loop_
_entity_poly.entity_id
_entity_poly.type
_entity_poly.pdbx_seq_one_letter_code
_entity_poly.pdbx_strand_id
1 'polypeptide(L)'
;MNSVINGKIAALGLMPIDKKAYIKYLKPLEKAHKKAGIDVKYYKLYGEKPMFYSVEYLKQTSIKELLERDRWRKDLSMDAIN
;
A
#
# COMPACT_ATOMS: atom_id res chain seq x y z
N MET A 1 0.85 8.98 -18.08
CA MET A 1 0.76 8.37 -16.72
C MET A 1 -0.72 8.30 -16.35
N ASN A 2 -1.24 7.15 -15.91
CA ASN A 2 -2.69 6.94 -15.74
C ASN A 2 -3.30 7.90 -14.71
N SER A 3 -4.04 8.92 -15.16
CA SER A 3 -4.73 9.90 -14.31
C SER A 3 -5.61 9.23 -13.25
N VAL A 4 -6.20 8.07 -13.59
CA VAL A 4 -6.99 7.24 -12.68
C VAL A 4 -6.17 6.71 -11.50
N ILE A 5 -4.93 6.25 -11.73
CA ILE A 5 -4.07 5.70 -10.67
C ILE A 5 -3.56 6.83 -9.78
N ASN A 6 -3.19 7.97 -10.35
CA ASN A 6 -2.78 9.15 -9.58
C ASN A 6 -3.92 9.65 -8.68
N GLY A 7 -5.16 9.66 -9.18
CA GLY A 7 -6.33 9.97 -8.35
C GLY A 7 -6.51 9.00 -7.18
N LYS A 8 -6.29 7.70 -7.40
CA LYS A 8 -6.35 6.68 -6.34
C LYS A 8 -5.25 6.85 -5.29
N ILE A 9 -4.01 7.08 -5.73
CA ILE A 9 -2.86 7.32 -4.86
C ILE A 9 -3.12 8.53 -3.97
N ALA A 10 -3.59 9.64 -4.56
CA ALA A 10 -3.89 10.87 -3.83
C ALA A 10 -5.04 10.66 -2.83
N ALA A 11 -6.13 10.02 -3.25
CA ALA A 11 -7.29 9.76 -2.39
C ALA A 11 -6.97 8.87 -1.18
N LEU A 12 -6.06 7.89 -1.38
CA LEU A 12 -5.60 7.00 -0.31
C LEU A 12 -4.41 7.58 0.48
N GLY A 13 -3.76 8.64 0.00
CA GLY A 13 -2.50 9.14 0.57
C GLY A 13 -1.39 8.09 0.55
N LEU A 14 -1.27 7.32 -0.54
CA LEU A 14 -0.19 6.33 -0.67
C LEU A 14 1.14 7.03 -0.92
N MET A 15 2.18 6.56 -0.26
CA MET A 15 3.55 7.02 -0.46
C MET A 15 4.25 6.14 -1.49
N PRO A 16 5.01 6.71 -2.44
CA PRO A 16 5.88 5.92 -3.30
C PRO A 16 6.96 5.22 -2.47
N ILE A 17 7.37 4.03 -2.86
CA ILE A 17 8.47 3.33 -2.19
C ILE A 17 9.79 4.01 -2.56
N ASP A 18 10.31 4.80 -1.63
CA ASP A 18 11.68 5.33 -1.70
C ASP A 18 12.72 4.24 -1.37
N LYS A 19 13.99 4.49 -1.75
CA LYS A 19 15.12 3.59 -1.40
C LYS A 19 15.17 3.27 0.10
N LYS A 20 14.84 4.23 0.97
CA LYS A 20 14.81 4.02 2.43
C LYS A 20 13.70 3.06 2.85
N ALA A 21 12.48 3.28 2.34
CA ALA A 21 11.33 2.42 2.61
C ALA A 21 11.54 1.01 2.02
N TYR A 22 12.16 0.93 0.84
CA TYR A 22 12.58 -0.32 0.23
C TYR A 22 13.52 -1.11 1.14
N ILE A 23 14.61 -0.49 1.62
CA ILE A 23 15.58 -1.17 2.49
C ILE A 23 14.95 -1.57 3.83
N LYS A 24 14.10 -0.72 4.41
CA LYS A 24 13.50 -0.96 5.72
C LYS A 24 12.41 -2.03 5.70
N TYR A 25 11.52 -1.97 4.70
CA TYR A 25 10.29 -2.75 4.70
C TYR A 25 10.22 -3.78 3.57
N LEU A 26 10.79 -3.50 2.40
CA LEU A 26 10.70 -4.39 1.23
C LEU A 26 11.84 -5.39 1.13
N LYS A 27 13.07 -5.02 1.49
CA LYS A 27 14.26 -5.89 1.52
C LYS A 27 14.05 -7.22 2.25
N PRO A 28 13.43 -7.28 3.45
CA PRO A 28 13.13 -8.57 4.09
C PRO A 28 12.09 -9.40 3.32
N LEU A 29 11.23 -8.77 2.52
CA LEU A 29 10.16 -9.41 1.75
C LEU A 29 10.56 -9.68 0.29
N GLU A 30 11.70 -9.18 -0.16
CA GLU A 30 12.15 -9.22 -1.55
C GLU A 30 12.19 -10.65 -2.10
N LYS A 31 12.58 -11.63 -1.27
CA LYS A 31 12.59 -13.06 -1.62
C LYS A 31 11.20 -13.61 -1.91
N ALA A 32 10.18 -13.17 -1.16
CA ALA A 32 8.79 -13.56 -1.37
C ALA A 32 8.16 -12.84 -2.57
N HIS A 33 8.43 -11.53 -2.71
CA HIS A 33 7.91 -10.72 -3.82
C HIS A 33 8.49 -11.16 -5.17
N LYS A 34 9.78 -11.47 -5.23
CA LYS A 34 10.44 -12.00 -6.43
C LYS A 34 9.88 -13.36 -6.85
N LYS A 35 9.49 -14.20 -5.89
CA LYS A 35 8.82 -15.48 -6.15
C LYS A 35 7.39 -15.30 -6.65
N ALA A 36 6.71 -14.25 -6.18
CA ALA A 36 5.32 -13.97 -6.52
C ALA A 36 5.14 -13.04 -7.75
N GLY A 37 6.22 -12.47 -8.29
CA GLY A 37 6.15 -11.52 -9.41
C GLY A 37 5.42 -10.21 -9.08
N ILE A 38 5.33 -9.84 -7.80
CA ILE A 38 4.52 -8.71 -7.36
C ILE A 38 5.34 -7.42 -7.40
N ASP A 39 5.02 -6.54 -8.36
CA ASP A 39 5.60 -5.20 -8.50
C ASP A 39 4.89 -4.19 -7.59
N VAL A 40 5.36 -4.10 -6.34
CA VAL A 40 4.90 -3.11 -5.38
C VAL A 40 5.60 -1.78 -5.64
N LYS A 41 4.82 -0.71 -5.82
CA LYS A 41 5.36 0.65 -6.01
C LYS A 41 4.95 1.64 -4.93
N TYR A 42 3.87 1.36 -4.22
CA TYR A 42 3.32 2.28 -3.23
C TYR A 42 3.15 1.57 -1.90
N TYR A 43 3.19 2.33 -0.82
CA TYR A 43 2.92 1.84 0.51
C TYR A 43 2.19 2.89 1.35
N LYS A 44 1.56 2.44 2.43
CA LYS A 44 0.97 3.30 3.44
C LYS A 44 1.21 2.73 4.81
N LEU A 45 1.52 3.59 5.77
CA LEU A 45 1.68 3.20 7.17
C LEU A 45 0.32 3.27 7.87
N TYR A 46 -0.09 2.16 8.47
CA TYR A 46 -1.22 2.11 9.40
C TYR A 46 -0.62 1.80 10.78
N GLY A 47 -0.45 2.85 11.60
CA GLY A 47 0.39 2.77 12.79
C GLY A 47 1.84 2.40 12.42
N GLU A 48 2.35 1.33 13.03
CA GLU A 48 3.71 0.83 12.76
C GLU A 48 3.80 -0.17 11.59
N LYS A 49 2.66 -0.64 11.06
CA LYS A 49 2.63 -1.68 10.02
C LYS A 49 2.56 -1.07 8.61
N PRO A 50 3.56 -1.32 7.74
CA PRO A 50 3.51 -0.91 6.35
C PRO A 50 2.58 -1.83 5.56
N MET A 51 1.64 -1.23 4.84
CA MET A 51 0.81 -1.91 3.87
C MET A 51 1.30 -1.57 2.47
N PHE A 52 1.50 -2.60 1.65
CA PHE A 52 2.05 -2.50 0.31
C PHE A 52 0.96 -2.54 -0.75
N TYR A 53 1.11 -1.72 -1.80
CA TYR A 53 0.18 -1.59 -2.91
C TYR A 53 0.93 -1.70 -4.24
N SER A 54 0.52 -2.68 -5.03
CA SER A 54 1.01 -2.89 -6.39
C SER A 54 0.20 -2.09 -7.40
N VAL A 55 0.82 -1.74 -8.52
CA VAL A 55 0.13 -1.00 -9.60
C VAL A 55 -1.06 -1.81 -10.14
N GLU A 56 -0.87 -3.12 -10.28
CA GLU A 56 -1.91 -4.02 -10.77
C GLU A 56 -3.12 -4.07 -9.84
N TYR A 57 -2.87 -4.17 -8.53
CA TYR A 57 -3.92 -4.12 -7.51
C TYR A 57 -4.69 -2.79 -7.55
N LEU A 58 -3.98 -1.65 -7.66
CA LEU A 58 -4.63 -0.33 -7.80
C LEU A 58 -5.42 -0.19 -9.11
N LYS A 59 -5.07 -0.93 -10.17
CA LYS A 59 -5.84 -0.98 -11.42
C LYS A 59 -7.09 -1.83 -11.27
N GLN A 60 -6.95 -3.04 -10.74
CA GLN A 60 -8.02 -4.02 -10.60
C GLN A 60 -9.08 -3.59 -9.56
N THR A 61 -8.66 -2.99 -8.44
CA THR A 61 -9.57 -2.60 -7.37
C THR A 61 -10.16 -1.21 -7.61
N SER A 62 -11.46 -1.06 -7.37
CA SER A 62 -12.16 0.22 -7.48
C SER A 62 -11.76 1.19 -6.35
N ILE A 63 -11.85 2.50 -6.59
CA ILE A 63 -11.53 3.50 -5.55
C ILE A 63 -12.41 3.34 -4.30
N LYS A 64 -13.70 3.03 -4.48
CA LYS A 64 -14.64 2.82 -3.38
C LYS A 64 -14.19 1.70 -2.44
N GLU A 65 -13.82 0.55 -3.00
CA GLU A 65 -13.31 -0.59 -2.23
C GLU A 65 -11.98 -0.27 -1.54
N LEU A 66 -11.08 0.46 -2.21
CA LEU A 66 -9.83 0.89 -1.60
C LEU A 66 -10.08 1.80 -0.39
N LEU A 67 -11.03 2.74 -0.49
CA LEU A 67 -11.40 3.65 0.60
C LEU A 67 -12.13 2.95 1.75
N GLU A 68 -12.98 1.96 1.46
CA GLU A 68 -13.53 1.10 2.51
C GLU A 68 -12.42 0.36 3.24
N ARG A 69 -11.54 -0.35 2.51
CA ARG A 69 -10.41 -1.06 3.13
C ARG A 69 -9.49 -0.11 3.92
N ASP A 70 -9.29 1.13 3.46
CA ASP A 70 -8.53 2.14 4.18
C ASP A 70 -9.16 2.49 5.53
N ARG A 71 -10.49 2.69 5.56
CA ARG A 71 -11.24 2.96 6.79
C ARG A 71 -11.19 1.79 7.76
N TRP A 72 -11.50 0.59 7.29
CA TRP A 72 -11.44 -0.63 8.10
C TRP A 72 -10.04 -0.85 8.71
N ARG A 73 -8.97 -0.56 7.96
CA ARG A 73 -7.59 -0.70 8.46
C ARG A 73 -7.19 0.37 9.46
N LYS A 74 -7.70 1.59 9.33
CA LYS A 74 -7.50 2.64 10.33
C LYS A 74 -8.17 2.28 11.64
N ASP A 75 -9.39 1.75 11.55
CA ASP A 75 -10.19 1.29 12.69
C ASP A 75 -9.46 0.15 13.44
N LEU A 76 -9.09 -0.92 12.73
CA LEU A 76 -8.28 -2.04 13.26
C LEU A 76 -6.92 -1.62 13.84
N SER A 77 -6.33 -0.52 13.34
CA SER A 77 -5.08 0.00 13.87
C SER A 77 -5.26 0.82 15.15
N MET A 78 -6.46 1.34 15.40
CA MET A 78 -6.80 2.09 16.62
C MET A 78 -7.17 1.15 17.78
N ASP A 79 -7.85 0.03 17.51
CA ASP A 79 -8.19 -0.98 18.53
C ASP A 79 -6.96 -1.70 19.12
N ALA A 80 -5.82 -1.68 18.45
CA ALA A 80 -4.60 -2.33 18.94
C ALA A 80 -3.84 -1.51 20.01
N ILE A 81 -4.34 -0.32 20.40
CA ILE A 81 -3.69 0.60 21.34
C ILE A 81 -4.45 0.68 22.69
N ASN A 82 -5.53 -0.07 22.89
CA ASN A 82 -6.34 0.01 24.13
C ASN A 82 -6.29 -1.27 24.97
#